data_AF-A0A6A6MEE4-F1
#
_entry.id   AF-A0A6A6MEE4-F1
#
_cell.length_a   1.000
_cell.length_b   1.000
_cell.length_c   1.000
_cell.angle_alpha   90.00
_cell.angle_beta   90.00
_cell.angle_gamma   90.00
#
_symmetry.space_group_name_H-M   'P 1'
#
loop_
_entity.id
_entity.type
_entity.pdbx_description
1 polymer ?
#
loop_
_entity_poly.entity_id
_entity_poly.type
_entity_poly.pdbx_seq_one_letter_code
_entity_poly.pdbx_strand_id
1 'polypeptide(L)'
;MVKLFLLVLISYPPNHIIAVGTIFKKPRVPGVRSEYGLFSRYSTLNDNETRLLDVDLSNEESKRRLFNRLLYRSRQRGFLELDLVLGKWVEDHIFSMDESGIKALINVLDLENPDLWKWLTGQEQPPEAVSINPVFSAVRDKIINNLNSHAAPETRAIAGQPWVRGWDDIKKSPGSPVAGNQ
;
A
#
# COMPACT_ATOMS: atom_id res chain seq x y z
N MET A 1 42.22 -10.96 17.93
CA MET A 1 43.38 -10.05 18.02
C MET A 1 43.02 -8.99 19.07
N VAL A 2 43.82 -8.88 20.14
CA VAL A 2 43.53 -8.09 21.36
C VAL A 2 44.40 -6.82 21.39
N LYS A 3 43.81 -5.67 21.77
CA LYS A 3 44.41 -4.38 22.28
C LYS A 3 43.22 -3.40 22.37
N LEU A 4 42.63 -2.97 23.49
CA LEU A 4 43.07 -2.38 24.77
C LEU A 4 43.87 -1.07 24.60
N PHE A 5 43.27 0.06 25.02
CA PHE A 5 43.85 1.21 25.76
C PHE A 5 42.71 2.23 26.03
N LEU A 6 42.09 2.23 27.21
CA LEU A 6 42.40 3.01 28.42
C LEU A 6 42.15 4.52 28.28
N LEU A 7 41.02 4.99 28.83
CA LEU A 7 40.69 6.40 29.05
C LEU A 7 41.24 6.80 30.44
N VAL A 8 42.24 7.68 30.48
CA VAL A 8 42.73 8.28 31.72
C VAL A 8 41.82 9.44 32.10
N LEU A 9 41.23 9.34 33.29
CA LEU A 9 40.50 10.41 33.97
C LEU A 9 41.51 11.46 34.48
N ILE A 10 41.26 12.74 34.18
CA ILE A 10 41.81 13.84 34.97
C ILE A 10 40.65 14.53 35.70
N SER A 11 40.81 14.54 37.02
CA SER A 11 39.94 15.07 38.06
C SER A 11 40.12 16.60 38.21
N TYR A 12 39.03 17.36 38.29
CA TYR A 12 38.58 18.12 39.48
C TYR A 12 37.47 19.16 39.11
N PRO A 13 36.43 19.34 39.96
CA PRO A 13 35.33 20.33 39.85
C PRO A 13 35.62 21.56 40.74
N PRO A 14 34.64 22.34 41.24
CA PRO A 14 33.44 23.01 40.67
C PRO A 14 33.67 24.55 40.66
N ASN A 15 32.73 25.37 40.15
CA ASN A 15 32.39 26.74 40.63
C ASN A 15 31.70 27.59 39.54
N HIS A 16 30.62 28.27 39.94
CA HIS A 16 29.72 29.17 39.21
C HIS A 16 30.34 30.03 38.10
N ILE A 17 29.68 30.11 36.92
CA ILE A 17 29.46 31.38 36.19
C ILE A 17 28.08 31.40 35.51
N ILE A 18 27.42 32.55 35.65
CA ILE A 18 26.08 32.96 35.22
C ILE A 18 26.05 33.25 33.70
N ALA A 19 24.86 33.09 33.11
CA ALA A 19 24.52 33.24 31.70
C ALA A 19 24.86 34.59 31.05
N VAL A 20 25.20 34.57 29.75
CA VAL A 20 24.88 35.65 28.80
C VAL A 20 24.45 35.02 27.47
N GLY A 21 23.21 35.28 27.08
CA GLY A 21 22.66 34.87 25.79
C GLY A 21 23.25 35.69 24.64
N THR A 22 23.47 35.04 23.50
CA THR A 22 23.52 35.72 22.21
C THR A 22 22.82 34.83 21.20
N ILE A 23 21.71 35.34 20.67
CA ILE A 23 20.88 34.69 19.65
C ILE A 23 21.70 34.66 18.35
N PHE A 24 22.34 33.53 18.07
CA PHE A 24 23.02 33.31 16.80
C PHE A 24 22.02 32.73 15.80
N LYS A 25 21.46 33.58 14.93
CA LYS A 25 20.63 33.15 13.80
C LYS A 25 21.47 32.24 12.89
N LYS A 26 21.13 30.96 12.83
CA LYS A 26 21.81 29.98 11.97
C LYS A 26 21.58 30.35 10.49
N PRO A 27 22.63 30.54 9.68
CA PRO A 27 22.46 30.74 8.25
C PRO A 27 21.95 29.45 7.59
N ARG A 28 20.99 29.60 6.67
CA ARG A 28 20.47 28.52 5.82
C ARG A 28 21.57 28.10 4.85
N VAL A 29 22.23 26.98 5.12
CA VAL A 29 23.14 26.32 4.17
C VAL A 29 22.34 25.45 3.18
N PRO A 30 22.58 25.54 1.87
CA PRO A 30 21.98 24.64 0.89
C PRO A 30 22.53 23.22 1.10
N GLY A 31 21.62 22.24 1.19
CA GLY A 31 21.95 20.85 1.48
C GLY A 31 22.80 20.24 0.38
N VAL A 32 24.05 19.91 0.71
CA VAL A 32 24.89 18.99 -0.06
C VAL A 32 24.29 17.60 0.10
N ARG A 33 23.74 17.07 -1.00
CA ARG A 33 23.18 15.72 -1.09
C ARG A 33 24.34 14.73 -0.98
N SER A 34 24.26 13.84 0.01
CA SER A 34 25.28 12.84 0.27
C SER A 34 25.34 11.81 -0.86
N GLU A 35 26.51 11.66 -1.45
CA GLU A 35 26.88 10.57 -2.35
C GLU A 35 27.15 9.31 -1.54
N TYR A 36 26.17 8.41 -1.50
CA TYR A 36 26.41 6.99 -1.31
C TYR A 36 25.42 6.22 -2.17
N GLY A 37 25.93 5.26 -2.92
CA GLY A 37 25.11 4.32 -3.66
C GLY A 37 25.49 4.21 -5.12
N LEU A 38 26.71 3.75 -5.37
CA LEU A 38 27.06 3.06 -6.60
C LEU A 38 26.21 1.78 -6.66
N PHE A 39 24.99 1.86 -7.16
CA PHE A 39 24.21 0.68 -7.55
C PHE A 39 23.86 0.80 -9.03
N SER A 40 24.65 0.05 -9.80
CA SER A 40 24.35 -0.60 -11.07
C SER A 40 23.31 0.10 -11.97
N ARG A 41 23.82 0.82 -12.98
CA ARG A 41 23.08 1.10 -14.19
C ARG A 41 22.85 -0.20 -14.95
N TYR A 42 21.69 -0.83 -14.78
CA TYR A 42 21.06 -1.54 -15.88
C TYR A 42 20.10 -0.56 -16.56
N SER A 43 20.60 0.08 -17.61
CA SER A 43 19.75 0.66 -18.64
C SER A 43 19.29 -0.50 -19.54
N THR A 44 18.24 -1.19 -19.16
CA THR A 44 17.45 -1.99 -20.10
C THR A 44 16.23 -1.18 -20.47
N LEU A 45 16.18 -0.83 -21.75
CA LEU A 45 15.10 -0.11 -22.39
C LEU A 45 13.75 -0.77 -22.14
N ASN A 46 12.75 0.11 -22.11
CA ASN A 46 11.30 -0.02 -22.20
C ASN A 46 10.74 -1.19 -23.07
N ASP A 47 11.03 -2.44 -22.70
CA ASP A 47 10.39 -3.63 -23.27
C ASP A 47 9.34 -4.26 -22.31
N ASN A 48 9.33 -3.84 -21.03
CA ASN A 48 8.55 -4.50 -20.00
C ASN A 48 7.07 -4.08 -19.94
N GLU A 49 6.73 -2.87 -20.36
CA GLU A 49 5.32 -2.44 -20.44
C GLU A 49 4.57 -3.19 -21.55
N THR A 50 5.22 -3.42 -22.70
CA THR A 50 4.62 -4.12 -23.83
C THR A 50 4.56 -5.64 -23.63
N ARG A 51 5.50 -6.22 -22.85
CA ARG A 51 5.56 -7.67 -22.57
C ARG A 51 4.54 -8.17 -21.53
N LEU A 52 3.87 -7.28 -20.79
CA LEU A 52 2.80 -7.69 -19.88
C LEU A 52 1.51 -8.12 -20.61
N LEU A 53 1.37 -7.79 -21.89
CA LEU A 53 0.16 -8.04 -22.68
C LEU A 53 0.21 -9.31 -23.54
N ASP A 54 1.39 -9.92 -23.69
CA ASP A 54 1.53 -11.19 -24.41
C ASP A 54 1.32 -12.35 -23.44
N VAL A 55 0.05 -12.65 -23.17
CA VAL A 55 -0.37 -13.79 -22.35
C VAL A 55 -0.13 -15.06 -23.16
N ASP A 56 1.11 -15.55 -23.17
CA ASP A 56 1.46 -16.82 -23.78
C ASP A 56 1.03 -17.98 -22.86
N LEU A 57 -0.11 -18.61 -23.20
CA LEU A 57 -0.61 -19.82 -22.54
C LEU A 57 -0.15 -21.13 -23.24
N SER A 58 0.62 -21.05 -24.32
CA SER A 58 1.01 -22.23 -25.10
C SER A 58 2.02 -23.12 -24.37
N ASN A 59 2.85 -22.52 -23.53
CA ASN A 59 3.85 -23.21 -22.72
C ASN A 59 3.43 -23.28 -21.25
N GLU A 60 3.38 -24.50 -20.70
CA GLU A 60 3.01 -24.75 -19.29
C GLU A 60 3.93 -24.04 -18.30
N GLU A 61 5.22 -23.91 -18.61
CA GLU A 61 6.15 -23.19 -17.73
C GLU A 61 5.90 -21.67 -17.76
N SER A 62 5.64 -21.10 -18.93
CA SER A 62 5.25 -19.69 -19.09
C SER A 62 3.97 -19.37 -18.32
N LYS A 63 2.95 -20.23 -18.46
CA LYS A 63 1.67 -20.14 -17.74
C LYS A 63 1.85 -20.15 -16.22
N ARG A 64 2.62 -21.10 -15.69
CA ARG A 64 2.92 -21.18 -14.24
C ARG A 64 3.62 -19.91 -13.73
N ARG A 65 4.61 -19.41 -14.46
CA ARG A 65 5.32 -18.17 -14.10
C ARG A 65 4.40 -16.95 -14.11
N LEU A 66 3.50 -16.86 -15.09
CA LEU A 66 2.48 -15.83 -15.15
C LEU A 66 1.51 -15.92 -13.97
N PHE A 67 1.02 -17.11 -13.65
CA PHE A 67 0.09 -17.32 -12.53
C PHE A 67 0.70 -16.95 -11.18
N ASN A 68 1.92 -17.40 -10.92
CA ASN A 68 2.63 -17.07 -9.69
C ASN A 68 2.84 -15.55 -9.54
N ARG A 69 3.14 -14.86 -10.64
CA ARG A 69 3.31 -13.40 -10.65
C ARG A 69 2.00 -12.66 -10.39
N LEU A 70 0.88 -13.10 -10.97
CA LEU A 70 -0.43 -12.50 -10.69
C LEU A 70 -0.88 -12.74 -9.26
N LEU A 71 -0.73 -13.97 -8.75
CA LEU A 71 -1.04 -14.32 -7.37
C LEU A 71 -0.18 -13.53 -6.37
N TYR A 72 1.09 -13.32 -6.69
CA TYR A 72 1.96 -12.47 -5.88
C TYR A 72 1.48 -11.01 -5.88
N ARG A 73 1.19 -10.46 -7.06
CA ARG A 73 0.72 -9.07 -7.22
C ARG A 73 -0.65 -8.83 -6.59
N SER A 74 -1.50 -9.85 -6.48
CA SER A 74 -2.79 -9.75 -5.77
C SER A 74 -2.64 -9.78 -4.25
N ARG A 75 -1.53 -10.31 -3.70
CA ARG A 75 -1.29 -10.47 -2.26
C ARG A 75 -0.33 -9.44 -1.65
N GLN A 76 0.36 -8.66 -2.48
CA GLN A 76 1.42 -7.76 -2.03
C GLN A 76 1.13 -6.30 -2.40
N ARG A 77 -0.03 -5.81 -1.97
CA ARG A 77 -0.44 -4.42 -2.22
C ARG A 77 -0.22 -3.51 -1.03
N GLY A 78 0.02 -4.10 0.15
CA GLY A 78 0.17 -3.36 1.39
C GLY A 78 -1.19 -2.93 1.96
N PHE A 79 -2.28 -3.57 1.53
CA PHE A 79 -3.61 -3.35 2.05
C PHE A 79 -4.25 -4.70 2.37
N LEU A 80 -4.17 -5.09 3.63
CA LEU A 80 -4.36 -6.47 4.08
C LEU A 80 -5.73 -7.03 3.70
N GLU A 81 -6.79 -6.23 3.86
CA GLU A 81 -8.17 -6.61 3.55
C GLU A 81 -8.31 -6.97 2.07
N LEU A 82 -7.76 -6.12 1.21
CA LEU A 82 -7.78 -6.29 -0.23
C LEU A 82 -6.88 -7.46 -0.66
N ASP A 83 -5.71 -7.61 -0.04
CA ASP A 83 -4.77 -8.72 -0.27
C ASP A 83 -5.39 -10.09 0.06
N LEU A 84 -6.18 -10.17 1.15
CA LEU A 84 -6.87 -11.41 1.54
C LEU A 84 -8.00 -11.76 0.57
N VAL A 85 -8.82 -10.77 0.22
CA VAL A 85 -9.99 -10.99 -0.65
C VAL A 85 -9.56 -11.29 -2.08
N LEU A 86 -8.70 -10.46 -2.67
CA LEU A 86 -8.21 -10.68 -4.04
C LEU A 86 -7.32 -11.90 -4.11
N GLY A 87 -6.41 -12.08 -3.15
CA GLY A 87 -5.52 -13.24 -3.12
C GLY A 87 -6.29 -14.55 -3.16
N LYS A 88 -7.30 -14.69 -2.31
CA LYS A 88 -8.14 -15.89 -2.28
C LYS A 88 -8.95 -16.07 -3.56
N TRP A 89 -9.57 -14.99 -4.06
CA TRP A 89 -10.36 -15.07 -5.30
C TRP A 89 -9.51 -15.48 -6.49
N VAL A 90 -8.30 -14.91 -6.63
CA VAL A 90 -7.37 -15.25 -7.71
C VAL A 90 -6.92 -16.71 -7.60
N GLU A 91 -6.55 -17.18 -6.41
CA GLU A 91 -6.15 -18.57 -6.18
C GLU A 91 -7.22 -19.57 -6.63
N ASP A 92 -8.48 -19.29 -6.32
CA ASP A 92 -9.62 -20.15 -6.67
C ASP A 92 -9.94 -20.17 -8.18
N HIS A 93 -9.70 -19.06 -8.90
CA HIS A 93 -10.16 -18.91 -10.30
C HIS A 93 -9.02 -18.98 -11.34
N ILE A 94 -7.77 -18.75 -10.96
CA ILE A 94 -6.65 -18.58 -11.92
C ILE A 94 -6.40 -19.82 -12.80
N PHE A 95 -6.68 -21.02 -12.29
CA PHE A 95 -6.52 -22.26 -13.05
C PHE A 95 -7.63 -22.52 -14.06
N SER A 96 -8.80 -21.90 -13.88
CA SER A 96 -9.99 -22.10 -14.73
C SER A 96 -10.24 -20.96 -15.71
N MET A 97 -9.49 -19.85 -15.62
CA MET A 97 -9.65 -18.68 -16.48
C MET A 97 -9.01 -18.86 -17.85
N ASP A 98 -9.62 -18.24 -18.86
CA ASP A 98 -9.13 -18.12 -20.22
C ASP A 98 -8.22 -16.88 -20.38
N GLU A 99 -7.63 -16.70 -21.56
CA GLU A 99 -6.77 -15.55 -21.86
C GLU A 99 -7.47 -14.21 -21.66
N SER A 100 -8.75 -14.13 -22.00
CA SER A 100 -9.53 -12.90 -21.85
C SER A 100 -9.77 -12.58 -20.36
N GLY A 101 -10.09 -13.59 -19.55
CA GLY A 101 -10.19 -13.47 -18.10
C GLY A 101 -8.87 -13.06 -17.44
N ILE A 102 -7.74 -13.59 -17.90
CA ILE A 102 -6.41 -13.20 -17.40
C ILE A 102 -6.09 -11.74 -17.74
N LYS A 103 -6.38 -11.28 -18.96
CA LYS A 103 -6.22 -9.86 -19.33
C LYS A 103 -7.12 -8.96 -18.50
N ALA A 104 -8.37 -9.39 -18.28
CA ALA A 104 -9.31 -8.68 -17.43
C ALA A 104 -8.81 -8.59 -15.97
N LEU A 105 -8.22 -9.67 -15.43
CA LEU A 105 -7.60 -9.68 -14.11
C LEU A 105 -6.39 -8.74 -14.04
N ILE A 106 -5.52 -8.73 -15.06
CA ILE A 106 -4.38 -7.81 -15.12
C ILE A 106 -4.87 -6.36 -15.04
N ASN A 107 -5.91 -6.01 -15.81
CA ASN A 107 -6.50 -4.67 -15.77
C ASN A 107 -7.01 -4.29 -14.38
N VAL A 108 -7.69 -5.21 -13.68
CA VAL A 108 -8.14 -4.96 -12.29
C VAL A 108 -6.95 -4.79 -11.36
N LEU A 109 -5.90 -5.59 -11.54
CA LEU A 109 -4.69 -5.52 -10.74
C LEU A 109 -3.84 -4.28 -11.04
N ASP A 110 -4.14 -3.51 -12.08
CA ASP A 110 -3.41 -2.26 -12.35
C ASP A 110 -4.06 -1.03 -11.70
N LEU A 111 -5.28 -1.18 -11.17
CA LEU A 111 -6.01 -0.11 -10.49
C LEU A 111 -5.36 0.26 -9.14
N GLU A 112 -5.53 1.52 -8.75
CA GLU A 112 -5.08 2.02 -7.45
C GLU A 112 -5.87 1.39 -6.29
N ASN A 113 -5.16 0.98 -5.24
CA ASN A 113 -5.76 0.25 -4.11
C ASN A 113 -6.88 1.00 -3.38
N PRO A 114 -6.75 2.31 -3.07
CA PRO A 114 -7.79 3.02 -2.31
C PRO A 114 -9.11 3.08 -3.09
N ASP A 115 -9.03 3.39 -4.38
CA ASP A 115 -10.22 3.53 -5.23
C ASP A 115 -10.84 2.18 -5.55
N LEU A 116 -10.01 1.18 -5.85
CA LEU A 116 -10.46 -0.20 -6.03
C LEU A 116 -11.27 -0.68 -4.83
N TRP A 117 -10.80 -0.43 -3.61
CA TRP A 117 -11.51 -0.84 -2.40
C TRP A 117 -12.83 -0.09 -2.19
N LYS A 118 -12.90 1.21 -2.47
CA LYS A 118 -14.15 1.99 -2.40
C LYS A 118 -15.20 1.42 -3.36
N TRP A 119 -14.81 1.08 -4.58
CA TRP A 119 -15.73 0.53 -5.57
C TRP A 119 -16.19 -0.88 -5.20
N LEU A 120 -15.29 -1.71 -4.69
CA LEU A 120 -15.60 -3.07 -4.25
C LEU A 120 -16.56 -3.11 -3.05
N THR A 121 -16.38 -2.18 -2.10
CA THR A 121 -17.25 -2.07 -0.91
C THR A 121 -18.55 -1.30 -1.18
N GLY A 122 -18.72 -0.72 -2.37
CA GLY A 122 -19.91 0.03 -2.76
C GLY A 122 -20.01 1.44 -2.19
N GLN A 123 -18.90 1.99 -1.69
CA GLN A 123 -18.84 3.36 -1.18
C GLN A 123 -18.90 4.40 -2.30
N GLU A 124 -18.31 4.07 -3.44
CA GLU A 124 -18.26 4.93 -4.63
C GLU A 124 -18.62 4.10 -5.87
N GLN A 125 -19.17 4.77 -6.89
CA GLN A 125 -19.49 4.10 -8.14
C GLN A 125 -18.21 3.90 -8.97
N PRO A 126 -17.92 2.67 -9.44
CA PRO A 126 -16.81 2.44 -10.34
C PRO A 126 -17.02 3.15 -11.68
N PRO A 127 -15.94 3.60 -12.35
CA PRO A 127 -16.00 4.03 -13.75
C PRO A 127 -16.53 2.91 -14.66
N GLU A 128 -17.20 3.28 -15.75
CA GLU A 128 -17.81 2.31 -16.69
C GLU A 128 -16.80 1.28 -17.20
N ALA A 129 -15.58 1.72 -17.49
CA ALA A 129 -14.48 0.85 -17.96
C ALA A 129 -14.14 -0.27 -16.96
N VAL A 130 -14.29 -0.01 -15.66
CA VAL A 130 -14.02 -1.00 -14.60
C VAL A 130 -15.26 -1.86 -14.35
N SER A 131 -16.46 -1.28 -14.39
CA SER A 131 -17.70 -2.03 -14.17
C SER A 131 -17.98 -3.07 -15.25
N ILE A 132 -17.58 -2.81 -16.50
CA ILE A 132 -17.76 -3.75 -17.62
C ILE A 132 -16.86 -4.99 -17.45
N ASN A 133 -15.80 -4.91 -16.64
CA ASN A 133 -14.86 -5.99 -16.46
C ASN A 133 -15.51 -7.17 -15.69
N PRO A 134 -15.50 -8.40 -16.25
CA PRO A 134 -16.14 -9.56 -15.63
C PRO A 134 -15.47 -9.97 -14.31
N VAL A 135 -14.14 -9.83 -14.22
CA VAL A 135 -13.37 -10.16 -13.01
C VAL A 135 -13.72 -9.21 -11.88
N PHE A 136 -13.81 -7.91 -12.18
CA PHE A 136 -14.19 -6.92 -11.18
C PHE A 136 -15.59 -7.19 -10.62
N SER A 137 -16.56 -7.47 -11.49
CA SER A 137 -17.93 -7.77 -11.09
C SER A 137 -17.99 -9.02 -10.21
N ALA A 138 -17.30 -10.10 -10.58
CA ALA A 138 -17.25 -11.33 -9.80
C ALA A 138 -16.64 -11.15 -8.40
N VAL A 139 -15.55 -10.37 -8.29
CA VAL A 139 -14.93 -10.04 -7.00
C VAL A 139 -15.88 -9.18 -6.16
N ARG A 140 -16.50 -8.17 -6.77
CA ARG A 140 -17.46 -7.29 -6.10
C ARG A 140 -18.64 -8.07 -5.53
N ASP A 141 -19.21 -8.97 -6.32
CA ASP A 141 -20.32 -9.83 -5.89
C ASP A 141 -19.92 -10.70 -4.70
N LYS A 142 -18.71 -11.26 -4.72
CA LYS A 142 -18.18 -12.06 -3.61
C LYS A 142 -18.10 -11.24 -2.31
N ILE A 143 -17.63 -9.99 -2.40
CA ILE A 143 -17.51 -9.07 -1.27
C ILE A 143 -18.89 -8.68 -0.75
N ILE A 144 -19.80 -8.29 -1.63
CA ILE A 144 -21.17 -7.91 -1.25
C ILE A 144 -21.89 -9.08 -0.57
N ASN A 145 -21.76 -10.30 -1.09
CA ASN A 145 -22.32 -11.49 -0.46
C ASN A 145 -21.72 -11.76 0.93
N ASN A 146 -20.42 -11.53 1.10
CA ASN A 146 -19.75 -11.66 2.39
C ASN A 146 -20.23 -10.60 3.39
N LEU A 147 -20.34 -9.34 2.96
CA LEU A 147 -20.87 -8.24 3.77
C LEU A 147 -22.33 -8.51 4.18
N ASN A 148 -23.14 -9.04 3.27
CA ASN A 148 -24.53 -9.41 3.56
C ASN A 148 -24.65 -10.53 4.60
N SER A 149 -23.70 -11.46 4.60
CA SER A 149 -23.71 -12.59 5.54
C SER A 149 -23.12 -12.26 6.91
N HIS A 150 -22.11 -11.40 6.96
CA HIS A 150 -21.27 -11.23 8.16
C HIS A 150 -21.25 -9.81 8.74
N ALA A 151 -21.82 -8.82 8.05
CA ALA A 151 -21.85 -7.43 8.52
C ALA A 151 -23.28 -6.91 8.67
N ALA A 152 -23.58 -6.36 9.85
CA ALA A 152 -24.80 -5.61 10.09
C ALA A 152 -24.88 -4.40 9.12
N PRO A 153 -26.06 -4.01 8.63
CA PRO A 153 -26.18 -2.89 7.70
C PRO A 153 -25.71 -1.56 8.30
N GLU A 154 -25.85 -1.39 9.62
CA GLU A 154 -25.48 -0.18 10.36
C GLU A 154 -23.97 0.06 10.44
N THR A 155 -23.16 -1.00 10.34
CA THR A 155 -21.69 -0.90 10.41
C THR A 155 -21.04 -0.78 9.04
N ARG A 156 -21.85 -0.71 7.95
CA ARG A 156 -21.34 -0.56 6.59
C ARG A 156 -21.01 0.89 6.31
N ALA A 157 -19.99 1.10 5.48
CA ALA A 157 -19.67 2.42 4.99
C ALA A 157 -20.82 2.97 4.13
N ILE A 158 -21.29 4.17 4.46
CA ILE A 158 -22.37 4.84 3.75
C ILE A 158 -21.81 5.33 2.40
N ALA A 159 -22.56 5.11 1.32
CA ALA A 159 -22.17 5.58 -0.01
C ALA A 159 -21.93 7.10 -0.01
N GLY A 160 -20.80 7.54 -0.56
CA GLY A 160 -20.39 8.94 -0.64
C GLY A 160 -19.81 9.55 0.64
N GLN A 161 -19.73 8.79 1.75
CA GLN A 161 -19.00 9.25 2.94
C GLN A 161 -17.53 8.82 2.85
N PRO A 162 -16.56 9.69 3.16
CA PRO A 162 -15.16 9.29 3.25
C PRO A 162 -14.98 8.26 4.36
N TRP A 163 -13.98 7.39 4.24
CA TRP A 163 -13.59 6.48 5.33
C TRP A 163 -13.43 7.27 6.61
N VAL A 164 -14.00 6.76 7.72
CA VAL A 164 -13.83 7.33 9.05
C VAL A 164 -12.34 7.30 9.37
N ARG A 165 -11.68 8.43 9.15
CA ARG A 165 -10.26 8.59 9.39
C ARG A 165 -10.09 8.92 10.87
N GLY A 166 -10.05 7.90 11.72
CA GLY A 166 -9.75 8.05 13.15
C GLY A 166 -8.38 8.71 13.45
N TRP A 167 -7.58 8.97 12.42
CA TRP A 167 -6.32 9.71 12.46
C TRP A 167 -6.48 11.23 12.27
N ASP A 168 -7.57 11.72 11.68
CA ASP A 168 -7.86 13.16 11.58
C ASP A 168 -8.50 13.71 12.86
N ASP A 169 -9.05 12.83 13.69
CA ASP A 169 -9.67 13.17 14.98
C ASP A 169 -8.64 13.62 16.05
N ILE A 170 -7.33 13.46 15.78
CA ILE A 170 -6.26 13.87 16.71
C ILE A 170 -6.18 15.40 16.84
N LYS A 171 -6.82 16.17 15.95
CA LYS A 171 -7.03 17.61 16.14
C LYS A 171 -8.29 17.91 16.94
N LYS A 172 -8.43 17.30 18.12
CA LYS A 172 -9.42 17.72 19.10
C LYS A 172 -8.97 19.05 19.71
N SER A 173 -9.50 20.17 19.23
CA SER A 173 -9.39 21.45 19.93
C SER A 173 -9.91 21.29 21.37
N PRO A 174 -9.35 21.99 22.37
CA PRO A 174 -9.82 21.91 23.74
C PRO A 174 -11.32 22.27 23.81
N GLY A 175 -12.18 21.27 24.07
CA GLY A 175 -13.63 21.48 24.24
C GLY A 175 -14.59 20.62 23.40
N SER A 176 -14.12 19.69 22.55
CA SER A 176 -15.05 18.84 21.78
C SER A 176 -15.64 17.68 22.61
N PRO A 177 -16.95 17.37 22.54
CA PRO A 177 -17.58 16.31 23.33
C PRO A 177 -16.98 14.93 23.11
N VAL A 178 -17.03 14.11 24.16
CA VAL A 178 -16.61 12.70 24.17
C VAL A 178 -17.84 11.87 23.84
N ALA A 179 -17.97 11.43 22.60
CA ALA A 179 -18.97 10.41 22.26
C ALA A 179 -18.35 9.43 21.27
N GLY A 180 -17.62 8.46 21.81
CA GLY A 180 -17.49 7.15 21.20
C GLY A 180 -18.34 6.22 22.05
N ASN A 181 -19.38 5.63 21.48
CA ASN A 181 -20.13 4.56 22.13
C ASN A 181 -19.22 3.31 22.16
N GLN A 182 -18.93 2.83 23.37
CA GLN A 182 -18.38 1.50 23.61
C GLN A 182 -19.50 0.47 23.65
#